data_AF-A0A1M3IBX7-F1
#
_entry.id   AF-A0A1M3IBX7-F1
#
_cell.length_a   1.000
_cell.length_b   1.000
_cell.length_c   1.000
_cell.angle_alpha   90.00
_cell.angle_beta   90.00
_cell.angle_gamma   90.00
#
_symmetry.space_group_name_H-M   'P 1'
#
loop_
_entity.id
_entity.type
_entity.pdbx_description
1 polymer ?
#
loop_
_entity_poly.entity_id
_entity_poly.type
_entity_poly.pdbx_seq_one_letter_code
_entity_poly.pdbx_strand_id
1 'polypeptide(L)'
;MYDDDFLDEEWSSMDELLSRYEQVKRGESTRIMDEEEFERVIEYYFQSSNEEQAMLACDIARTYYPFSASILLLRAEILTQAQKYGQALKILDEAEQYDQNNLDAVLLRSDILLSQFKYDQAALFLEQKSGEFEGKEQIEILLELSDVYDECEEFDAVFDTLKKVIKIDRRNEEALQKICFWADFTKRLEESVTIHTQITEEDPYNALAWFNLGAAYQGLKLYEKSIDAYEFCVAIDENFEFAYRNMADAYMRLKWYDKAIEVLEKHLEIAKAEDVIFEAMGYCWEKRKDFQRARHFYRQASQLSPQDDSIFYKIGETYAREKQWDKAVKSYSVALHLDKENATYCMAIGNCLMEMDATSEALVCFLNAVRLKPSNKSTWVALIKGLFAAGYYDEGLTQIEIAIEHCGDKPDFRYFQSAMLLELGKTKEAMLQLEKALKAAPAKMKLFTELNPEFLRRSGVTDLITKYKKQKKS
;
A
#
# COMPACT_ATOMS: atom_id res chain seq x y z
N MET A 1 -40.85 -33.06 39.11
CA MET A 1 -40.47 -34.49 39.15
C MET A 1 -40.04 -34.83 37.74
N TYR A 2 -38.89 -35.50 37.57
CA TYR A 2 -37.80 -35.18 36.62
C TYR A 2 -36.97 -34.04 37.24
N ASP A 3 -35.92 -34.25 38.03
CA ASP A 3 -34.81 -35.22 37.98
C ASP A 3 -34.14 -35.23 36.61
N ASP A 4 -33.19 -34.31 36.47
CA ASP A 4 -32.06 -34.42 35.54
C ASP A 4 -30.80 -34.03 36.35
N ASP A 5 -30.50 -34.87 37.34
CA ASP A 5 -29.21 -34.94 38.02
C ASP A 5 -28.23 -35.60 37.05
N PHE A 6 -27.47 -34.81 36.28
CA PHE A 6 -26.21 -35.27 35.68
C PHE A 6 -25.21 -34.11 35.54
N LEU A 7 -24.36 -33.99 36.57
CA LEU A 7 -22.98 -33.48 36.55
C LEU A 7 -22.77 -31.96 36.36
N ASP A 8 -23.05 -31.18 37.40
CA ASP A 8 -22.23 -30.00 37.71
C ASP A 8 -21.05 -30.47 38.58
N GLU A 9 -19.87 -30.65 37.97
CA GLU A 9 -18.62 -30.78 38.73
C GLU A 9 -18.39 -29.48 39.50
N GLU A 10 -18.44 -29.51 40.83
CA GLU A 10 -18.14 -28.38 41.70
C GLU A 10 -16.63 -28.04 41.63
N TRP A 11 -16.26 -27.11 40.75
CA TRP A 11 -14.91 -26.56 40.71
C TRP A 11 -14.62 -25.77 42.00
N SER A 12 -13.57 -26.16 42.73
CA SER A 12 -13.13 -25.42 43.93
C SER A 12 -12.72 -23.98 43.59
N SER A 13 -13.01 -23.04 44.50
CA SER A 13 -12.59 -21.65 44.35
C SER A 13 -11.07 -21.54 44.37
N MET A 14 -10.50 -20.55 43.65
CA MET A 14 -9.04 -20.40 43.57
C MET A 14 -8.39 -20.23 44.96
N ASP A 15 -9.06 -19.55 45.89
CA ASP A 15 -8.58 -19.41 47.28
C ASP A 15 -8.51 -20.75 48.03
N GLU A 16 -9.50 -21.63 47.83
CA GLU A 16 -9.49 -22.99 48.40
C GLU A 16 -8.39 -23.84 47.77
N LEU A 17 -8.20 -23.73 46.46
CA LEU A 17 -7.18 -24.44 45.72
C LEU A 17 -5.77 -24.04 46.19
N LEU A 18 -5.50 -22.75 46.35
CA LEU A 18 -4.24 -22.22 46.87
C LEU A 18 -4.00 -22.62 48.34
N SER A 19 -5.04 -22.59 49.17
CA SER A 19 -4.97 -23.06 50.55
C SER A 19 -4.57 -24.53 50.61
N ARG A 20 -5.12 -25.35 49.70
CA ARG A 20 -4.80 -26.77 49.61
C ARG A 20 -3.40 -27.01 49.05
N TYR A 21 -2.97 -26.26 48.04
CA TYR A 21 -1.59 -26.29 47.56
C TYR A 21 -0.58 -25.95 48.67
N GLU A 22 -0.89 -24.95 49.50
CA GLU A 22 -0.05 -24.61 50.66
C GLU A 22 -0.02 -25.72 51.74
N GLN A 23 -1.07 -26.54 51.86
CA GLN A 23 -1.04 -27.75 52.71
C GLN A 23 -0.16 -28.84 52.11
N VAL A 24 -0.22 -29.05 50.79
CA VAL A 24 0.64 -30.01 50.07
C VAL A 24 2.11 -29.62 50.20
N LYS A 25 2.42 -28.32 49.99
CA LYS A 25 3.76 -27.75 50.14
C LYS A 25 4.32 -27.93 51.55
N ARG A 26 3.48 -27.93 52.58
CA ARG A 26 3.86 -28.20 53.98
C ARG A 26 3.91 -29.68 54.35
N GLY A 27 3.48 -30.58 53.46
CA GLY A 27 3.36 -32.02 53.76
C GLY A 27 2.20 -32.35 54.71
N GLU A 28 1.25 -31.43 54.87
CA GLU A 28 0.09 -31.54 55.78
C GLU A 28 -1.18 -32.04 55.05
N SER A 29 -1.12 -32.19 53.72
CA SER A 29 -2.29 -32.55 52.93
C SER A 29 -2.75 -33.99 53.17
N THR A 30 -4.06 -34.17 53.32
CA THR A 30 -4.71 -35.48 53.43
C THR A 30 -5.16 -36.04 52.08
N ARG A 31 -5.19 -35.21 51.02
CA ARG A 31 -5.61 -35.58 49.66
C ARG A 31 -4.59 -35.08 48.64
N ILE A 32 -4.20 -35.94 47.71
CA ILE A 32 -3.32 -35.59 46.59
C ILE A 32 -4.12 -34.68 45.64
N MET A 33 -3.50 -33.59 45.19
CA MET A 33 -4.08 -32.73 44.15
C MET A 33 -3.96 -33.45 42.82
N ASP A 34 -4.99 -33.37 41.99
CA ASP A 34 -4.90 -33.84 40.62
C ASP A 34 -4.03 -32.91 39.75
N GLU A 35 -3.79 -33.35 38.52
CA GLU A 35 -2.91 -32.67 37.56
C GLU A 35 -3.45 -31.29 37.17
N GLU A 36 -4.74 -31.19 36.84
CA GLU A 36 -5.43 -29.95 36.48
C GLU A 36 -5.45 -28.93 37.62
N GLU A 37 -5.58 -29.39 38.86
CA GLU A 37 -5.48 -28.57 40.06
C GLU A 37 -4.06 -27.99 40.24
N PHE A 38 -3.01 -28.72 39.84
CA PHE A 38 -1.65 -28.18 39.80
C PHE A 38 -1.46 -27.19 38.65
N GLU A 39 -1.98 -27.47 37.45
CA GLU A 39 -1.91 -26.57 36.30
C GLU A 39 -2.50 -25.20 36.64
N ARG A 40 -3.71 -25.17 37.21
CA ARG A 40 -4.37 -23.92 37.64
C ARG A 40 -3.57 -23.14 38.68
N VAL A 41 -2.90 -23.81 39.61
CA VAL A 41 -2.04 -23.16 40.61
C VAL A 41 -0.80 -22.56 39.96
N ILE A 42 -0.17 -23.30 39.04
CA ILE A 42 1.00 -22.84 38.28
C ILE A 42 0.63 -21.59 37.48
N GLU A 43 -0.45 -21.66 36.70
CA GLU A 43 -0.97 -20.54 35.91
C GLU A 43 -1.31 -19.33 36.77
N TYR A 44 -1.98 -19.53 37.92
CA TYR A 44 -2.29 -18.44 38.85
C TYR A 44 -1.04 -17.69 39.30
N TYR A 45 0.00 -18.42 39.73
CA TYR A 45 1.25 -17.78 40.15
C TYR A 45 1.98 -17.13 38.98
N PHE A 46 1.95 -17.74 37.79
CA PHE A 46 2.58 -17.20 36.60
C PHE A 46 1.90 -15.89 36.15
N GLN A 47 0.56 -15.88 36.05
CA GLN A 47 -0.23 -14.68 35.72
C GLN A 47 -0.06 -13.58 36.78
N SER A 48 0.14 -13.96 38.05
CA SER A 48 0.45 -13.03 39.14
C SER A 48 1.90 -12.49 39.10
N SER A 49 2.68 -12.80 38.05
CA SER A 49 4.09 -12.44 37.91
C SER A 49 4.98 -12.96 39.05
N ASN A 50 4.58 -14.05 39.70
CA ASN A 50 5.33 -14.69 40.78
C ASN A 50 6.03 -15.96 40.25
N GLU A 51 7.05 -15.75 39.41
CA GLU A 51 7.80 -16.82 38.73
C GLU A 51 8.41 -17.83 39.71
N GLU A 52 8.86 -17.39 40.89
CA GLU A 52 9.46 -18.28 41.88
C GLU A 52 8.43 -19.29 42.42
N GLN A 53 7.21 -18.83 42.73
CA GLN A 53 6.15 -19.73 43.18
C GLN A 53 5.62 -20.60 42.04
N ALA A 54 5.54 -20.07 40.82
CA ALA A 54 5.12 -20.86 39.65
C ALA A 54 6.11 -22.01 39.37
N MET A 55 7.41 -21.72 39.35
CA MET A 55 8.45 -22.74 39.19
C MET A 55 8.46 -23.77 40.33
N LEU A 56 8.26 -23.31 41.58
CA LEU A 56 8.13 -24.22 42.72
C LEU A 56 6.91 -25.13 42.58
N ALA A 57 5.78 -24.58 42.12
CA ALA A 57 4.58 -25.35 41.86
C ALA A 57 4.82 -26.40 40.77
N CYS A 58 5.53 -26.06 39.68
CA CYS A 58 5.95 -27.05 38.68
C CYS A 58 6.82 -28.15 39.28
N ASP A 59 7.81 -27.80 40.12
CA ASP A 59 8.71 -28.78 40.73
C ASP A 59 7.95 -29.73 41.68
N ILE A 60 7.00 -29.21 42.46
CA ILE A 60 6.13 -30.03 43.32
C ILE A 60 5.23 -30.91 42.45
N ALA A 61 4.56 -30.34 41.44
CA ALA A 61 3.67 -31.08 40.55
C ALA A 61 4.39 -32.26 39.88
N ARG A 62 5.64 -32.07 39.43
CA ARG A 62 6.49 -33.14 38.85
C ARG A 62 6.83 -34.27 39.83
N THR A 63 6.79 -34.04 41.14
CA THR A 63 6.98 -35.15 42.10
C THR A 63 5.80 -36.11 42.09
N TYR A 64 4.60 -35.63 41.77
CA TYR A 64 3.38 -36.43 41.67
C TYR A 64 3.13 -36.91 40.24
N TYR A 65 3.44 -36.07 39.25
CA TYR A 65 3.17 -36.27 37.82
C TYR A 65 4.45 -36.10 36.97
N PRO A 66 5.44 -37.01 37.11
CA PRO A 66 6.75 -36.86 36.45
C PRO A 66 6.73 -36.99 34.93
N PHE A 67 5.65 -37.53 34.35
CA PHE A 67 5.50 -37.80 32.92
C PHE A 67 4.42 -36.93 32.25
N SER A 68 3.89 -35.93 32.96
CA SER A 68 2.90 -35.00 32.41
C SER A 68 3.56 -34.04 31.43
N ALA A 69 3.13 -34.08 30.16
CA ALA A 69 3.55 -33.13 29.14
C ALA A 69 3.03 -31.72 29.47
N SER A 70 1.79 -31.59 29.94
CA SER A 70 1.15 -30.32 30.32
C SER A 70 1.95 -29.55 31.39
N ILE A 71 2.38 -30.22 32.45
CA ILE A 71 3.20 -29.60 33.50
C ILE A 71 4.58 -29.19 32.97
N LEU A 72 5.17 -29.99 32.06
CA LEU A 72 6.43 -29.64 31.40
C LEU A 72 6.27 -28.43 30.47
N LEU A 73 5.14 -28.30 29.78
CA LEU A 73 4.83 -27.16 28.91
C LEU A 73 4.71 -25.87 29.70
N LEU A 74 3.89 -25.84 30.76
CA LEU A 74 3.77 -24.68 31.65
C LEU A 74 5.14 -24.25 32.21
N ARG A 75 5.98 -25.22 32.55
CA ARG A 75 7.37 -24.94 32.99
C ARG A 75 8.21 -24.34 31.86
N ALA A 76 8.10 -24.83 30.63
CA ALA A 76 8.81 -24.30 29.48
C ALA A 76 8.36 -22.87 29.15
N GLU A 77 7.07 -22.56 29.29
CA GLU A 77 6.51 -21.21 29.11
C GLU A 77 7.09 -20.23 30.13
N ILE A 78 7.08 -20.59 31.43
CA ILE A 78 7.65 -19.75 32.50
C ILE A 78 9.14 -19.47 32.21
N LEU A 79 9.90 -20.50 31.78
CA LEU A 79 11.31 -20.34 31.43
C LEU A 79 11.50 -19.47 30.19
N THR A 80 10.59 -19.52 29.22
CA THR A 80 10.62 -18.71 28.00
C THR A 80 10.39 -17.24 28.32
N GLN A 81 9.37 -16.93 29.15
CA GLN A 81 9.12 -15.58 29.64
C GLN A 81 10.31 -15.00 30.43
N ALA A 82 10.98 -15.85 31.21
CA ALA A 82 12.22 -15.50 31.91
C ALA A 82 13.47 -15.41 30.99
N GLN A 83 13.30 -15.53 29.67
CA GLN A 83 14.35 -15.55 28.64
C GLN A 83 15.41 -16.65 28.84
N LYS A 84 15.07 -17.71 29.57
CA LYS A 84 15.92 -18.89 29.82
C LYS A 84 15.72 -19.94 28.72
N TYR A 85 15.79 -19.51 27.47
CA TYR A 85 15.45 -20.31 26.28
C TYR A 85 16.15 -21.68 26.21
N GLY A 86 17.44 -21.75 26.56
CA GLY A 86 18.18 -23.01 26.53
C GLY A 86 17.71 -24.03 27.58
N GLN A 87 17.08 -23.57 28.67
CA GLN A 87 16.43 -24.46 29.64
C GLN A 87 15.03 -24.84 29.15
N ALA A 88 14.26 -23.88 28.61
CA ALA A 88 12.94 -24.15 28.04
C ALA A 88 13.00 -25.22 26.94
N LEU A 89 13.93 -25.11 25.98
CA LEU A 89 14.11 -26.10 24.92
C LEU A 89 14.43 -27.51 25.44
N LYS A 90 15.20 -27.63 26.53
CA LYS A 90 15.46 -28.94 27.16
C LYS A 90 14.22 -29.54 27.82
N ILE A 91 13.37 -28.69 28.38
CA ILE A 91 12.09 -29.15 28.95
C ILE A 91 11.14 -29.58 27.82
N LEU A 92 11.14 -28.88 26.69
CA LEU A 92 10.39 -29.29 25.49
C LEU A 92 10.92 -30.61 24.90
N ASP A 93 12.23 -30.82 24.86
CA ASP A 93 12.83 -32.13 24.47
C ASP A 93 12.42 -33.27 25.41
N GLU A 94 12.16 -32.96 26.69
CA GLU A 94 11.64 -33.92 27.67
C GLU A 94 10.14 -34.17 27.45
N ALA A 95 9.35 -33.12 27.22
CA ALA A 95 7.91 -33.22 26.97
C ALA A 95 7.60 -34.05 25.71
N GLU A 96 8.37 -33.85 24.64
CA GLU A 96 8.21 -34.57 23.36
C GLU A 96 8.43 -36.08 23.48
N GLN A 97 9.17 -36.56 24.51
CA GLN A 97 9.33 -37.99 24.76
C GLN A 97 8.06 -38.65 25.30
N TYR A 98 7.18 -37.88 25.94
CA TYR A 98 5.93 -38.37 26.53
C TYR A 98 4.74 -38.10 25.61
N ASP A 99 4.75 -36.97 24.92
CA ASP A 99 3.75 -36.59 23.94
C ASP A 99 4.40 -35.97 22.70
N GLN A 100 4.57 -36.79 21.66
CA GLN A 100 5.29 -36.43 20.44
C GLN A 100 4.49 -35.46 19.55
N ASN A 101 3.16 -35.49 19.64
CA ASN A 101 2.25 -34.73 18.78
C ASN A 101 1.51 -33.65 19.58
N ASN A 102 2.22 -33.01 20.49
CA ASN A 102 1.69 -31.89 21.25
C ASN A 102 1.84 -30.58 20.46
N LEU A 103 0.72 -29.97 20.05
CA LEU A 103 0.74 -28.75 19.25
C LEU A 103 1.36 -27.56 20.01
N ASP A 104 0.99 -27.36 21.27
CA ASP A 104 1.50 -26.26 22.09
C ASP A 104 3.03 -26.35 22.26
N ALA A 105 3.57 -27.57 22.39
CA ALA A 105 5.01 -27.79 22.42
C ALA A 105 5.71 -27.34 21.14
N VAL A 106 5.09 -27.58 19.97
CA VAL A 106 5.62 -27.19 18.66
C VAL A 106 5.58 -25.67 18.50
N LEU A 107 4.45 -25.04 18.81
CA LEU A 107 4.29 -23.59 18.69
C LEU A 107 5.22 -22.84 19.64
N LEU A 108 5.28 -23.24 20.93
CA LEU A 108 6.19 -22.63 21.90
C LEU A 108 7.66 -22.79 21.48
N ARG A 109 8.02 -23.89 20.83
CA ARG A 109 9.37 -24.08 20.28
C ARG A 109 9.66 -23.12 19.13
N SER A 110 8.69 -22.87 18.25
CA SER A 110 8.78 -21.83 17.20
C SER A 110 9.05 -20.47 17.85
N ASP A 111 8.22 -20.06 18.82
CA ASP A 111 8.33 -18.78 19.51
C ASP A 111 9.71 -18.56 20.15
N ILE A 112 10.25 -19.60 20.79
CA ILE A 112 11.60 -19.55 21.38
C ILE A 112 12.67 -19.32 20.29
N LEU A 113 12.54 -19.97 19.13
CA LEU A 113 13.48 -19.81 18.03
C LEU A 113 13.38 -18.42 17.39
N LEU A 114 12.17 -17.90 17.21
CA LEU A 114 11.90 -16.53 16.75
C LEU A 114 12.47 -15.49 17.73
N SER A 115 12.25 -15.68 19.02
CA SER A 115 12.82 -14.83 20.09
C SER A 115 14.35 -14.83 20.12
N GLN A 116 14.97 -15.84 19.51
CA GLN A 116 16.42 -15.96 19.33
C GLN A 116 16.90 -15.48 17.95
N PHE A 117 16.02 -14.94 17.11
CA PHE A 117 16.29 -14.55 15.72
C PHE A 117 16.80 -15.72 14.85
N LYS A 118 16.37 -16.95 15.16
CA LYS A 118 16.77 -18.19 14.46
C LYS A 118 15.69 -18.63 13.48
N TYR A 119 15.32 -17.73 12.58
CA TYR A 119 14.18 -17.92 11.69
C TYR A 119 14.31 -19.16 10.79
N ASP A 120 15.48 -19.39 10.17
CA ASP A 120 15.74 -20.59 9.35
C ASP A 120 15.51 -21.90 10.13
N GLN A 121 15.84 -21.92 11.42
CA GLN A 121 15.67 -23.11 12.26
C GLN A 121 14.20 -23.30 12.63
N ALA A 122 13.47 -22.21 12.89
CA ALA A 122 12.03 -22.26 13.15
C ALA A 122 11.27 -22.77 11.93
N ALA A 123 11.56 -22.22 10.74
CA ALA A 123 10.93 -22.64 9.49
C ALA A 123 11.17 -24.12 9.21
N LEU A 124 12.43 -24.57 9.27
CA LEU A 124 12.78 -25.98 9.04
C LEU A 124 12.14 -26.93 10.06
N PHE A 125 12.03 -26.50 11.32
CA PHE A 125 11.36 -27.27 12.36
C PHE A 125 9.86 -27.42 12.09
N LEU A 126 9.17 -26.30 11.79
CA LEU A 126 7.74 -26.30 11.49
C LEU A 126 7.42 -27.03 10.19
N GLU A 127 8.25 -26.94 9.16
CA GLU A 127 8.11 -27.72 7.93
C GLU A 127 8.09 -29.22 8.24
N GLN A 128 9.02 -29.70 9.07
CA GLN A 128 9.10 -31.10 9.47
C GLN A 128 7.87 -31.51 10.28
N LYS A 129 7.52 -30.71 11.30
CA LYS A 129 6.39 -31.00 12.19
C LYS A 129 5.05 -30.94 11.48
N SER A 130 4.85 -30.07 10.50
CA SER A 130 3.60 -29.98 9.75
C SER A 130 3.16 -31.31 9.10
N GLY A 131 4.09 -32.22 8.82
CA GLY A 131 3.79 -33.55 8.26
C GLY A 131 3.34 -34.58 9.29
N GLU A 132 3.48 -34.31 10.59
CA GLU A 132 3.11 -35.20 11.70
C GLU A 132 1.68 -34.97 12.19
N PHE A 133 1.07 -33.84 11.82
CA PHE A 133 -0.28 -33.42 12.21
C PHE A 133 -1.25 -33.47 11.02
N GLU A 134 -2.55 -33.56 11.30
CA GLU A 134 -3.62 -33.55 10.29
C GLU A 134 -4.74 -32.58 10.68
N GLY A 135 -5.51 -32.11 9.70
CA GLY A 135 -6.69 -31.28 9.95
C GLY A 135 -6.34 -29.91 10.54
N LYS A 136 -6.99 -29.55 11.66
CA LYS A 136 -6.87 -28.21 12.26
C LYS A 136 -5.47 -27.92 12.82
N GLU A 137 -4.87 -28.88 13.51
CA GLU A 137 -3.54 -28.73 14.11
C GLU A 137 -2.47 -28.51 13.03
N GLN A 138 -2.59 -29.23 11.90
CA GLN A 138 -1.73 -29.00 10.73
C GLN A 138 -1.88 -27.59 10.15
N ILE A 139 -3.10 -27.07 10.12
CA ILE A 139 -3.38 -25.70 9.64
C ILE A 139 -2.69 -24.68 10.55
N GLU A 140 -2.80 -24.83 11.87
CA GLU A 140 -2.17 -23.91 12.84
C GLU A 140 -0.65 -23.88 12.67
N ILE A 141 0.00 -25.04 12.52
CA ILE A 141 1.45 -25.11 12.24
C ILE A 141 1.81 -24.45 10.91
N LEU A 142 1.00 -24.62 9.87
CA LEU A 142 1.25 -24.02 8.56
C LEU A 142 1.04 -22.49 8.58
N LEU A 143 0.07 -21.99 9.36
CA LEU A 143 -0.13 -20.55 9.55
C LEU A 143 1.04 -19.93 10.30
N GLU A 144 1.50 -20.58 11.38
CA GLU A 144 2.72 -20.19 12.08
C GLU A 144 3.94 -20.19 11.14
N LEU A 145 4.12 -21.26 10.35
CA LEU A 145 5.19 -21.35 9.35
C LEU A 145 5.11 -20.22 8.30
N SER A 146 3.90 -19.86 7.87
CA SER A 146 3.68 -18.73 6.96
C SER A 146 4.18 -17.42 7.56
N ASP A 147 3.95 -17.19 8.85
CA ASP A 147 4.37 -15.97 9.54
C ASP A 147 5.90 -15.98 9.79
N VAL A 148 6.48 -17.15 10.08
CA VAL A 148 7.95 -17.31 10.13
C VAL A 148 8.60 -16.98 8.79
N TYR A 149 8.03 -17.43 7.67
CA TYR A 149 8.58 -17.11 6.35
C TYR A 149 8.48 -15.62 5.99
N ASP A 150 7.42 -14.93 6.44
CA ASP A 150 7.30 -13.47 6.27
C ASP A 150 8.44 -12.75 7.01
N GLU A 151 8.69 -13.12 8.27
CA GLU A 151 9.81 -12.61 9.07
C GLU A 151 11.19 -12.92 8.46
N CYS A 152 11.32 -14.04 7.73
CA CYS A 152 12.54 -14.38 6.97
C CYS A 152 12.70 -13.62 5.65
N GLU A 153 11.68 -12.86 5.22
CA GLU A 153 11.57 -12.31 3.86
C GLU A 153 11.52 -13.37 2.74
N GLU A 154 11.12 -14.61 3.05
CA GLU A 154 10.96 -15.73 2.10
C GLU A 154 9.54 -15.75 1.51
N PHE A 155 9.18 -14.66 0.82
CA PHE A 155 7.79 -14.35 0.42
C PHE A 155 7.13 -15.38 -0.52
N ASP A 156 7.91 -16.06 -1.37
CA ASP A 156 7.39 -17.15 -2.21
C ASP A 156 6.94 -18.35 -1.37
N ALA A 157 7.67 -18.65 -0.28
CA ALA A 157 7.34 -19.73 0.63
C ALA A 157 6.10 -19.40 1.48
N VAL A 158 5.89 -18.13 1.84
CA VAL A 158 4.64 -17.65 2.45
C VAL A 158 3.45 -18.03 1.58
N PHE A 159 3.46 -17.64 0.30
CA PHE A 159 2.36 -17.92 -0.62
C PHE A 159 2.12 -19.42 -0.82
N ASP A 160 3.19 -20.22 -0.99
CA ASP A 160 3.05 -21.67 -1.14
C ASP A 160 2.56 -22.35 0.14
N THR A 161 2.85 -21.81 1.31
CA THR A 161 2.37 -22.33 2.60
C THR A 161 0.88 -22.01 2.80
N LEU A 162 0.44 -20.78 2.52
CA LEU A 162 -0.99 -20.42 2.53
C LEU A 162 -1.81 -21.26 1.54
N LYS A 163 -1.24 -21.61 0.39
CA LYS A 163 -1.86 -22.55 -0.56
C LYS A 163 -2.06 -23.94 0.03
N LYS A 164 -1.12 -24.43 0.84
CA LYS A 164 -1.30 -25.72 1.55
C LYS A 164 -2.44 -25.62 2.55
N VAL A 165 -2.55 -24.53 3.31
CA VAL A 165 -3.67 -24.29 4.24
C VAL A 165 -5.01 -24.34 3.52
N ILE A 166 -5.16 -23.57 2.42
CA ILE A 166 -6.40 -23.51 1.63
C ILE A 166 -6.76 -24.87 1.01
N LYS A 167 -5.76 -25.70 0.70
CA LYS A 167 -5.99 -27.06 0.20
C LYS A 167 -6.60 -27.98 1.26
N ILE A 168 -6.21 -27.81 2.52
CA ILE A 168 -6.75 -28.57 3.67
C ILE A 168 -8.13 -28.02 4.04
N ASP A 169 -8.24 -26.71 4.22
CA ASP A 169 -9.49 -26.01 4.51
C ASP A 169 -9.67 -24.80 3.59
N ARG A 170 -10.55 -24.95 2.59
CA ARG A 170 -10.86 -23.91 1.60
C ARG A 170 -11.62 -22.71 2.18
N ARG A 171 -12.17 -22.84 3.39
CA ARG A 171 -12.88 -21.78 4.11
C ARG A 171 -12.03 -21.14 5.20
N ASN A 172 -10.74 -21.50 5.30
CA ASN A 172 -9.87 -20.88 6.29
C ASN A 172 -9.75 -19.37 6.03
N GLU A 173 -10.39 -18.58 6.89
CA GLU A 173 -10.53 -17.13 6.71
C GLU A 173 -9.18 -16.44 6.78
N GLU A 174 -8.31 -16.83 7.71
CA GLU A 174 -6.99 -16.24 7.89
C GLU A 174 -6.12 -16.41 6.64
N ALA A 175 -6.03 -17.63 6.09
CA ALA A 175 -5.28 -17.88 4.89
C ALA A 175 -5.84 -17.13 3.67
N LEU A 176 -7.17 -17.07 3.54
CA LEU A 176 -7.82 -16.31 2.47
C LEU A 176 -7.58 -14.80 2.62
N GLN A 177 -7.57 -14.24 3.83
CA GLN A 177 -7.25 -12.83 4.07
C GLN A 177 -5.79 -12.52 3.69
N LYS A 178 -4.85 -13.39 4.07
CA LYS A 178 -3.41 -13.19 3.83
C LYS A 178 -3.02 -13.42 2.36
N ILE A 179 -3.54 -14.46 1.69
CA ILE A 179 -3.01 -14.93 0.40
C ILE A 179 -3.11 -13.91 -0.73
N CYS A 180 -4.13 -13.04 -0.71
CA CYS A 180 -4.33 -12.06 -1.79
C CYS A 180 -3.17 -11.04 -1.86
N PHE A 181 -2.70 -10.56 -0.71
CA PHE A 181 -1.57 -9.64 -0.64
C PHE A 181 -0.30 -10.32 -1.17
N TRP A 182 -0.02 -11.54 -0.70
CA TRP A 182 1.16 -12.29 -1.10
C TRP A 182 1.15 -12.68 -2.58
N ALA A 183 -0.02 -12.94 -3.16
CA ALA A 183 -0.16 -13.18 -4.59
C ALA A 183 0.30 -11.98 -5.44
N ASP A 184 -0.08 -10.76 -5.06
CA ASP A 184 0.33 -9.54 -5.76
C ASP A 184 1.81 -9.24 -5.54
N PHE A 185 2.27 -9.35 -4.29
CA PHE A 185 3.66 -9.10 -3.92
C PHE A 185 4.64 -10.03 -4.65
N THR A 186 4.34 -11.33 -4.70
CA THR A 186 5.14 -12.35 -5.42
C THR A 186 4.87 -12.41 -6.92
N LYS A 187 3.90 -11.61 -7.42
CA LYS A 187 3.45 -11.60 -8.83
C LYS A 187 2.89 -12.96 -9.31
N ARG A 188 2.28 -13.73 -8.42
CA ARG A 188 1.66 -15.04 -8.67
C ARG A 188 0.14 -14.91 -8.83
N LEU A 189 -0.29 -13.86 -9.52
CA LEU A 189 -1.70 -13.50 -9.67
C LEU A 189 -2.48 -14.56 -10.49
N GLU A 190 -1.86 -15.18 -11.50
CA GLU A 190 -2.48 -16.26 -12.28
C GLU A 190 -2.75 -17.52 -11.43
N GLU A 191 -1.86 -17.85 -10.50
CA GLU A 191 -2.08 -18.94 -9.55
C GLU A 191 -3.22 -18.59 -8.59
N SER A 192 -3.25 -17.35 -8.08
CA SER A 192 -4.34 -16.85 -7.24
C SER A 192 -5.70 -16.93 -7.97
N VAL A 193 -5.77 -16.55 -9.25
CA VAL A 193 -6.98 -16.74 -10.06
C VAL A 193 -7.40 -18.21 -10.09
N THR A 194 -6.45 -19.13 -10.30
CA THR A 194 -6.75 -20.56 -10.39
C THR A 194 -7.31 -21.09 -9.07
N ILE A 195 -6.68 -20.75 -7.94
CA ILE A 195 -7.10 -21.17 -6.60
C ILE A 195 -8.51 -20.65 -6.29
N HIS A 196 -8.74 -19.34 -6.43
CA HIS A 196 -10.02 -18.76 -6.07
C HIS A 196 -11.14 -19.13 -7.04
N THR A 197 -10.84 -19.41 -8.32
CA THR A 197 -11.82 -19.99 -9.25
C THR A 197 -12.28 -21.37 -8.77
N GLN A 198 -11.34 -22.24 -8.34
CA GLN A 198 -11.71 -23.55 -7.80
C GLN A 198 -12.55 -23.44 -6.52
N ILE A 199 -12.20 -22.53 -5.61
CA ILE A 199 -12.98 -22.31 -4.37
C ILE A 199 -14.38 -21.83 -4.71
N THR A 200 -14.53 -20.88 -5.64
CA THR A 200 -15.85 -20.31 -6.00
C THR A 200 -16.72 -21.28 -6.82
N GLU A 201 -16.13 -22.24 -7.54
CA GLU A 201 -16.87 -23.32 -8.20
C GLU A 201 -17.40 -24.37 -7.21
N GLU A 202 -16.61 -24.70 -6.17
CA GLU A 202 -16.99 -25.68 -5.14
C GLU A 202 -17.89 -25.07 -4.06
N ASP A 203 -17.63 -23.82 -3.68
CA ASP A 203 -18.37 -23.06 -2.67
C ASP A 203 -18.73 -21.65 -3.16
N PRO A 204 -19.81 -21.53 -3.96
CA PRO A 204 -20.20 -20.26 -4.57
C PRO A 204 -20.59 -19.15 -3.58
N TYR A 205 -20.81 -19.48 -2.30
CA TYR A 205 -21.23 -18.54 -1.25
C TYR A 205 -20.06 -18.04 -0.40
N ASN A 206 -18.81 -18.27 -0.80
CA ASN A 206 -17.64 -17.71 -0.13
C ASN A 206 -17.32 -16.30 -0.67
N ALA A 207 -17.81 -15.26 0.02
CA ALA A 207 -17.62 -13.86 -0.38
C ALA A 207 -16.14 -13.46 -0.47
N LEU A 208 -15.30 -13.94 0.45
CA LEU A 208 -13.88 -13.62 0.50
C LEU A 208 -13.12 -14.24 -0.68
N ALA A 209 -13.48 -15.45 -1.10
CA ALA A 209 -12.91 -16.07 -2.29
C ALA A 209 -13.26 -15.30 -3.58
N TRP A 210 -14.50 -14.83 -3.71
CA TRP A 210 -14.91 -13.95 -4.81
C TRP A 210 -14.16 -12.61 -4.80
N PHE A 211 -14.01 -12.00 -3.62
CA PHE A 211 -13.21 -10.78 -3.47
C PHE A 211 -11.76 -10.98 -3.92
N ASN A 212 -11.11 -12.04 -3.45
CA ASN A 212 -9.73 -12.35 -3.82
C ASN A 212 -9.58 -12.68 -5.31
N LEU A 213 -10.56 -13.36 -5.91
CA LEU A 213 -10.60 -13.60 -7.35
C LEU A 213 -10.68 -12.27 -8.12
N GLY A 214 -11.52 -11.34 -7.66
CA GLY A 214 -11.63 -10.00 -8.22
C GLY A 214 -10.31 -9.22 -8.11
N ALA A 215 -9.66 -9.27 -6.96
CA ALA A 215 -8.37 -8.62 -6.72
C ALA A 215 -7.27 -9.19 -7.63
N ALA A 216 -7.22 -10.52 -7.79
CA ALA A 216 -6.28 -11.16 -8.69
C ALA A 216 -6.50 -10.75 -10.16
N TYR A 217 -7.76 -10.71 -10.63
CA TYR A 217 -8.09 -10.18 -11.95
C TYR A 217 -7.71 -8.70 -12.12
N GLN A 218 -7.89 -7.88 -11.09
CA GLN A 218 -7.54 -6.47 -11.11
C GLN A 218 -6.02 -6.25 -11.22
N GLY A 219 -5.22 -7.02 -10.49
CA GLY A 219 -3.76 -7.03 -10.63
C GLY A 219 -3.30 -7.42 -12.04
N LEU A 220 -3.99 -8.37 -12.66
CA LEU A 220 -3.81 -8.77 -14.07
C LEU A 220 -4.38 -7.77 -15.09
N LYS A 221 -5.00 -6.68 -14.62
CA LYS A 221 -5.65 -5.63 -15.43
C LYS A 221 -6.85 -6.14 -16.24
N LEU A 222 -7.44 -7.25 -15.82
CA LEU A 222 -8.66 -7.83 -16.39
C LEU A 222 -9.89 -7.21 -15.71
N TYR A 223 -10.07 -5.89 -15.89
CA TYR A 223 -11.01 -5.09 -15.09
C TYR A 223 -12.47 -5.52 -15.20
N GLU A 224 -12.92 -5.99 -16.37
CA GLU A 224 -14.30 -6.49 -16.52
C GLU A 224 -14.53 -7.74 -15.67
N LYS A 225 -13.57 -8.69 -15.68
CA LYS A 225 -13.64 -9.90 -14.84
C LYS A 225 -13.54 -9.60 -13.36
N SER A 226 -12.74 -8.60 -12.97
CA SER A 226 -12.67 -8.20 -11.56
C SER A 226 -14.00 -7.64 -11.08
N ILE A 227 -14.69 -6.85 -11.92
CA ILE A 227 -16.03 -6.33 -11.61
C ILE A 227 -17.01 -7.49 -11.41
N ASP A 228 -17.07 -8.45 -12.34
CA ASP A 228 -17.97 -9.61 -12.21
C ASP A 228 -17.76 -10.35 -10.87
N ALA A 229 -16.50 -10.59 -10.48
CA ALA A 229 -16.17 -11.25 -9.23
C ALA A 229 -16.54 -10.42 -7.99
N TYR A 230 -16.34 -9.09 -8.02
CA TYR A 230 -16.78 -8.21 -6.94
C TYR A 230 -18.30 -8.11 -6.84
N GLU A 231 -19.02 -8.14 -7.96
CA GLU A 231 -20.49 -8.19 -7.98
C GLU A 231 -21.02 -9.46 -7.30
N PHE A 232 -20.38 -10.62 -7.54
CA PHE A 232 -20.69 -11.84 -6.78
C PHE A 232 -20.38 -11.71 -5.30
N CYS A 233 -19.22 -11.12 -4.94
CA CYS A 233 -18.85 -10.88 -3.54
C CYS A 233 -19.92 -10.07 -2.80
N VAL A 234 -20.32 -8.90 -3.33
CA VAL A 234 -21.32 -8.04 -2.68
C VAL A 234 -22.75 -8.58 -2.76
N ALA A 235 -23.04 -9.48 -3.71
CA ALA A 235 -24.32 -10.19 -3.74
C ALA A 235 -24.44 -11.23 -2.62
N ILE A 236 -23.31 -11.74 -2.11
CA ILE A 236 -23.25 -12.68 -0.99
C ILE A 236 -23.18 -11.92 0.34
N ASP A 237 -22.31 -10.91 0.42
CA ASP A 237 -22.14 -10.03 1.57
C ASP A 237 -22.25 -8.56 1.15
N GLU A 238 -23.44 -8.00 1.32
CA GLU A 238 -23.73 -6.61 0.94
C GLU A 238 -22.93 -5.57 1.75
N ASN A 239 -22.32 -5.97 2.87
CA ASN A 239 -21.53 -5.11 3.74
C ASN A 239 -20.02 -5.22 3.47
N PHE A 240 -19.60 -5.94 2.42
CA PHE A 240 -18.18 -6.10 2.06
C PHE A 240 -17.61 -4.81 1.43
N GLU A 241 -17.27 -3.84 2.27
CA GLU A 241 -16.88 -2.49 1.88
C GLU A 241 -15.68 -2.43 0.91
N PHE A 242 -14.71 -3.34 1.05
CA PHE A 242 -13.53 -3.41 0.20
C PHE A 242 -13.87 -3.80 -1.25
N ALA A 243 -14.92 -4.59 -1.46
CA ALA A 243 -15.36 -5.00 -2.79
C ALA A 243 -15.92 -3.80 -3.56
N TYR A 244 -16.75 -2.97 -2.92
CA TYR A 244 -17.22 -1.71 -3.53
C TYR A 244 -16.05 -0.78 -3.88
N ARG A 245 -15.10 -0.60 -2.96
CA ARG A 245 -13.92 0.27 -3.20
C ARG A 245 -13.10 -0.22 -4.41
N ASN A 246 -12.79 -1.51 -4.47
CA ASN A 246 -11.97 -2.06 -5.55
C ASN A 246 -12.72 -2.12 -6.89
N MET A 247 -14.03 -2.43 -6.84
CA MET A 247 -14.91 -2.38 -8.00
C MET A 247 -15.00 -0.97 -8.59
N ALA A 248 -15.05 0.07 -7.75
CA ALA A 248 -15.00 1.46 -8.21
C ALA A 248 -13.67 1.80 -8.93
N ASP A 249 -12.52 1.36 -8.41
CA ASP A 249 -11.23 1.52 -9.12
C ASP A 249 -11.24 0.80 -10.47
N ALA A 250 -11.76 -0.42 -10.54
CA ALA A 250 -11.91 -1.15 -11.81
C ALA A 250 -12.80 -0.38 -12.80
N TYR A 251 -13.95 0.14 -12.36
CA TYR A 251 -14.82 1.00 -13.17
C TYR A 251 -14.12 2.29 -13.64
N MET A 252 -13.33 2.94 -12.78
CA MET A 252 -12.54 4.13 -13.13
C MET A 252 -11.51 3.86 -14.22
N ARG A 253 -10.84 2.69 -14.18
CA ARG A 253 -9.86 2.27 -15.19
C ARG A 253 -10.50 1.98 -16.55
N LEU A 254 -11.74 1.47 -16.54
CA LEU A 254 -12.58 1.32 -17.73
C LEU A 254 -13.22 2.65 -18.19
N LYS A 255 -13.05 3.73 -17.42
CA LYS A 255 -13.66 5.06 -17.64
C LYS A 255 -15.20 5.04 -17.53
N TRP A 256 -15.76 4.07 -16.84
CA TRP A 256 -17.20 3.99 -16.54
C TRP A 256 -17.51 4.76 -15.25
N TYR A 257 -17.30 6.08 -15.32
CA TYR A 257 -17.34 6.96 -14.14
C TYR A 257 -18.70 7.01 -13.44
N ASP A 258 -19.81 6.82 -14.16
CA ASP A 258 -21.15 6.81 -13.56
C ASP A 258 -21.35 5.61 -12.63
N LYS A 259 -20.93 4.42 -13.08
CA LYS A 259 -20.95 3.20 -12.26
C LYS A 259 -19.97 3.29 -11.09
N ALA A 260 -18.79 3.86 -11.29
CA ALA A 260 -17.84 4.08 -10.20
C ALA A 260 -18.46 4.96 -9.10
N ILE A 261 -19.17 6.02 -9.46
CA ILE A 261 -19.86 6.90 -8.50
C ILE A 261 -20.95 6.13 -7.74
N GLU A 262 -21.79 5.36 -8.43
CA GLU A 262 -22.85 4.55 -7.80
C GLU A 262 -22.30 3.60 -6.74
N VAL A 263 -21.21 2.90 -7.07
CA VAL A 263 -20.55 1.95 -6.15
C VAL A 263 -19.85 2.66 -4.99
N LEU A 264 -19.26 3.84 -5.22
CA LEU A 264 -18.67 4.66 -4.14
C LEU A 264 -19.75 5.24 -3.21
N GLU A 265 -20.92 5.60 -3.75
CA GLU A 265 -22.08 6.01 -2.95
C GLU A 265 -22.55 4.86 -2.06
N LYS A 266 -22.60 3.62 -2.59
CA LYS A 266 -22.87 2.43 -1.78
C LYS A 266 -21.83 2.17 -0.70
N HIS A 267 -20.55 2.32 -1.00
CA HIS A 267 -19.50 2.24 0.02
C HIS A 267 -19.73 3.25 1.16
N LEU A 268 -20.11 4.49 0.86
CA LEU A 268 -20.41 5.51 1.89
C LEU A 268 -21.70 5.25 2.69
N GLU A 269 -22.62 4.41 2.21
CA GLU A 269 -23.82 4.00 2.95
C GLU A 269 -23.49 2.97 4.05
N ILE A 270 -22.48 2.11 3.82
CA ILE A 270 -22.16 0.96 4.70
C ILE A 270 -20.89 1.16 5.54
N ALA A 271 -19.94 1.96 5.05
CA ALA A 271 -18.61 2.11 5.65
C ALA A 271 -18.37 3.53 6.16
N LYS A 272 -17.32 3.66 6.98
CA LYS A 272 -16.86 4.98 7.43
C LYS A 272 -16.28 5.75 6.25
N ALA A 273 -16.63 7.03 6.14
CA ALA A 273 -16.07 7.89 5.11
C ALA A 273 -14.54 8.04 5.26
N GLU A 274 -13.83 7.64 4.20
CA GLU A 274 -12.38 7.81 4.02
C GLU A 274 -12.09 8.91 2.99
N ASP A 275 -10.92 9.54 3.12
CA ASP A 275 -10.44 10.57 2.18
C ASP A 275 -10.28 10.03 0.76
N VAL A 276 -9.72 8.82 0.62
CA VAL A 276 -9.50 8.14 -0.67
C VAL A 276 -10.81 7.94 -1.45
N ILE A 277 -11.92 7.66 -0.74
CA ILE A 277 -13.24 7.47 -1.35
C ILE A 277 -13.77 8.78 -1.92
N PHE A 278 -13.72 9.87 -1.14
CA PHE A 278 -14.11 11.20 -1.63
C PHE A 278 -13.20 11.69 -2.76
N GLU A 279 -11.91 11.39 -2.70
CA GLU A 279 -10.97 11.68 -3.77
C GLU A 279 -11.33 10.94 -5.07
N ALA A 280 -11.66 9.65 -4.99
CA ALA A 280 -12.10 8.84 -6.13
C ALA A 280 -13.41 9.38 -6.74
N MET A 281 -14.39 9.77 -5.91
CA MET A 281 -15.61 10.43 -6.39
C MET A 281 -15.29 11.77 -7.07
N GLY A 282 -14.42 12.59 -6.46
CA GLY A 282 -13.96 13.86 -7.03
C GLY A 282 -13.33 13.68 -8.41
N TYR A 283 -12.48 12.65 -8.56
CA TYR A 283 -11.87 12.28 -9.83
C TYR A 283 -12.91 11.89 -10.87
N CYS A 284 -13.90 11.07 -10.51
CA CYS A 284 -14.97 10.66 -11.43
C CYS A 284 -15.74 11.88 -11.96
N TRP A 285 -16.15 12.80 -11.08
CA TRP A 285 -16.83 14.04 -11.47
C TRP A 285 -15.94 14.96 -12.31
N GLU A 286 -14.65 15.03 -12.00
CA GLU A 286 -13.67 15.79 -12.79
C GLU A 286 -13.58 15.25 -14.22
N LYS A 287 -13.52 13.93 -14.41
CA LYS A 287 -13.49 13.30 -15.74
C LYS A 287 -14.79 13.47 -16.51
N ARG A 288 -15.91 13.58 -15.79
CA ARG A 288 -17.22 14.00 -16.36
C ARG A 288 -17.30 15.49 -16.65
N LYS A 289 -16.27 16.29 -16.31
CA LYS A 289 -16.21 17.75 -16.47
C LYS A 289 -17.22 18.52 -15.61
N ASP A 290 -17.81 17.88 -14.60
CA ASP A 290 -18.55 18.57 -13.55
C ASP A 290 -17.55 18.98 -12.45
N PHE A 291 -16.85 20.07 -12.72
CA PHE A 291 -15.80 20.57 -11.85
C PHE A 291 -16.35 21.08 -10.51
N GLN A 292 -17.62 21.47 -10.44
CA GLN A 292 -18.24 21.92 -9.21
C GLN A 292 -18.45 20.75 -8.24
N ARG A 293 -19.00 19.63 -8.71
CA ARG A 293 -19.13 18.41 -7.91
C ARG A 293 -17.77 17.81 -7.56
N ALA A 294 -16.83 17.80 -8.51
CA ALA A 294 -15.46 17.36 -8.24
C ALA A 294 -14.85 18.08 -7.04
N ARG A 295 -14.94 19.41 -7.00
CA ARG A 295 -14.47 20.23 -5.87
C ARG A 295 -15.24 19.99 -4.57
N HIS A 296 -16.52 19.65 -4.63
CA HIS A 296 -17.29 19.32 -3.44
C HIS A 296 -16.66 18.11 -2.73
N PHE A 297 -16.45 17.02 -3.48
CA PHE A 297 -15.86 15.80 -2.94
C PHE A 297 -14.38 15.97 -2.58
N TYR A 298 -13.57 16.63 -3.41
CA TYR A 298 -12.18 16.94 -3.04
C TYR A 298 -12.08 17.77 -1.75
N ARG A 299 -13.03 18.67 -1.48
CA ARG A 299 -13.05 19.40 -0.19
C ARG A 299 -13.38 18.50 0.99
N GLN A 300 -14.29 17.54 0.83
CA GLN A 300 -14.56 16.54 1.86
C GLN A 300 -13.31 15.69 2.13
N ALA A 301 -12.61 15.25 1.08
CA ALA A 301 -11.32 14.56 1.21
C ALA A 301 -10.29 15.41 2.00
N SER A 302 -10.15 16.70 1.66
CA SER A 302 -9.23 17.60 2.37
C SER A 302 -9.58 17.87 3.84
N GLN A 303 -10.83 17.66 4.25
CA GLN A 303 -11.23 17.78 5.66
C GLN A 303 -10.76 16.59 6.48
N LEU A 304 -10.72 15.40 5.86
CA LEU A 304 -10.21 14.17 6.47
C LEU A 304 -8.67 14.13 6.45
N SER A 305 -8.06 14.57 5.36
CA SER A 305 -6.60 14.60 5.16
C SER A 305 -6.09 16.01 4.85
N PRO A 306 -6.02 16.91 5.86
CA PRO A 306 -5.65 18.32 5.64
C PRO A 306 -4.19 18.55 5.27
N GLN A 307 -3.33 17.53 5.42
CA GLN A 307 -1.91 17.60 5.07
C GLN A 307 -1.62 17.05 3.66
N ASP A 308 -2.61 16.49 2.97
CA ASP A 308 -2.44 16.02 1.60
C ASP A 308 -2.50 17.19 0.61
N ASP A 309 -1.32 17.61 0.15
CA ASP A 309 -1.12 18.68 -0.83
C ASP A 309 -1.72 18.36 -2.21
N SER A 310 -1.79 17.07 -2.56
CA SER A 310 -2.29 16.61 -3.86
C SER A 310 -3.77 16.92 -4.05
N ILE A 311 -4.56 16.89 -2.97
CA ILE A 311 -5.99 17.23 -3.00
C ILE A 311 -6.18 18.73 -3.33
N PHE A 312 -5.40 19.61 -2.72
CA PHE A 312 -5.46 21.04 -3.02
C PHE A 312 -5.00 21.35 -4.44
N TYR A 313 -4.02 20.61 -4.95
CA TYR A 313 -3.64 20.67 -6.35
C TYR A 313 -4.79 20.26 -7.28
N LYS A 314 -5.48 19.16 -7.00
CA LYS A 314 -6.68 18.73 -7.78
C LYS A 314 -7.80 19.77 -7.74
N ILE A 315 -8.06 20.39 -6.59
CA ILE A 315 -9.00 21.52 -6.49
C ILE A 315 -8.53 22.69 -7.38
N GLY A 316 -7.25 23.03 -7.36
CA GLY A 316 -6.67 24.04 -8.24
C GLY A 316 -6.85 23.72 -9.72
N GLU A 317 -6.62 22.47 -10.13
CA GLU A 317 -6.80 22.02 -11.52
C GLU A 317 -8.24 22.20 -11.99
N THR A 318 -9.22 21.85 -11.16
CA THR A 318 -10.63 22.03 -11.52
C THR A 318 -10.99 23.51 -11.74
N TYR A 319 -10.45 24.44 -10.94
CA TYR A 319 -10.65 25.88 -11.16
C TYR A 319 -9.93 26.37 -12.42
N ALA A 320 -8.70 25.90 -12.66
CA ALA A 320 -7.93 26.24 -13.85
C ALA A 320 -8.64 25.81 -15.14
N ARG A 321 -9.29 24.64 -15.14
CA ARG A 321 -10.08 24.16 -16.30
C ARG A 321 -11.33 24.99 -16.56
N GLU A 322 -11.88 25.64 -15.54
CA GLU A 322 -12.94 26.64 -15.65
C GLU A 322 -12.42 28.06 -15.88
N LYS A 323 -11.09 28.23 -16.05
CA LYS A 323 -10.41 29.53 -16.21
C LYS A 323 -10.63 30.49 -15.03
N GLN A 324 -10.94 29.97 -13.84
CA GLN A 324 -11.00 30.73 -12.60
C GLN A 324 -9.59 30.80 -11.99
N TRP A 325 -8.72 31.54 -12.66
CA TRP A 325 -7.29 31.58 -12.39
C TRP A 325 -6.96 32.07 -10.97
N ASP A 326 -7.70 33.05 -10.46
CA ASP A 326 -7.51 33.60 -9.11
C ASP A 326 -7.74 32.54 -8.02
N LYS A 327 -8.77 31.70 -8.19
CA LYS A 327 -9.08 30.62 -7.26
C LYS A 327 -8.11 29.44 -7.43
N ALA A 328 -7.71 29.15 -8.66
CA ALA A 328 -6.70 28.13 -8.94
C ALA A 328 -5.38 28.46 -8.23
N VAL A 329 -4.89 29.70 -8.36
CA VAL A 329 -3.66 30.16 -7.68
C VAL A 329 -3.77 30.02 -6.17
N LYS A 330 -4.89 30.41 -5.55
CA LYS A 330 -5.10 30.21 -4.11
C LYS A 330 -4.99 28.74 -3.71
N SER A 331 -5.66 27.83 -4.43
CA SER A 331 -5.61 26.40 -4.14
C SER A 331 -4.22 25.81 -4.33
N TYR A 332 -3.52 26.13 -5.43
CA TYR A 332 -2.14 25.70 -5.64
C TYR A 332 -1.16 26.29 -4.62
N SER A 333 -1.43 27.48 -4.10
CA SER A 333 -0.58 28.11 -3.07
C SER A 333 -0.70 27.38 -1.73
N VAL A 334 -1.87 26.83 -1.41
CA VAL A 334 -2.03 25.93 -0.26
C VAL A 334 -1.24 24.65 -0.47
N ALA A 335 -1.35 24.02 -1.64
CA ALA A 335 -0.55 22.84 -1.99
C ALA A 335 0.96 23.10 -1.87
N LEU A 336 1.44 24.23 -2.40
CA LEU A 336 2.85 24.65 -2.28
C LEU A 336 3.27 25.00 -0.84
N HIS A 337 2.35 25.41 0.02
CA HIS A 337 2.66 25.66 1.42
C HIS A 337 2.92 24.35 2.19
N LEU A 338 2.15 23.30 1.86
CA LEU A 338 2.27 21.96 2.41
C LEU A 338 3.51 21.24 1.87
N ASP A 339 3.73 21.25 0.55
CA ASP A 339 4.94 20.77 -0.11
C ASP A 339 5.66 21.91 -0.85
N LYS A 340 6.67 22.48 -0.17
CA LYS A 340 7.46 23.62 -0.68
C LYS A 340 8.46 23.25 -1.78
N GLU A 341 8.76 21.97 -1.95
CA GLU A 341 9.77 21.50 -2.90
C GLU A 341 9.16 20.99 -4.22
N ASN A 342 7.84 21.18 -4.40
CA ASN A 342 7.15 20.78 -5.59
C ASN A 342 7.26 21.79 -6.75
N ALA A 343 8.14 21.50 -7.71
CA ALA A 343 8.26 22.29 -8.93
C ALA A 343 6.96 22.33 -9.76
N THR A 344 6.09 21.32 -9.66
CA THR A 344 4.83 21.25 -10.41
C THR A 344 3.86 22.34 -9.95
N TYR A 345 3.79 22.59 -8.64
CA TYR A 345 2.92 23.62 -8.07
C TYR A 345 3.39 25.02 -8.45
N CYS A 346 4.70 25.25 -8.41
CA CYS A 346 5.30 26.48 -8.93
C CYS A 346 4.93 26.71 -10.42
N MET A 347 5.04 25.68 -11.27
CA MET A 347 4.63 25.79 -12.67
C MET A 347 3.13 26.06 -12.83
N ALA A 348 2.27 25.38 -12.05
CA ALA A 348 0.83 25.55 -12.14
C ALA A 348 0.39 26.96 -11.74
N ILE A 349 0.97 27.51 -10.67
CA ILE A 349 0.76 28.90 -10.26
C ILE A 349 1.26 29.86 -11.35
N GLY A 350 2.49 29.68 -11.83
CA GLY A 350 3.08 30.52 -12.88
C GLY A 350 2.24 30.55 -14.16
N ASN A 351 1.72 29.40 -14.59
CA ASN A 351 0.83 29.33 -15.76
C ASN A 351 -0.48 30.10 -15.52
N CYS A 352 -1.10 29.98 -14.35
CA CYS A 352 -2.30 30.75 -14.03
C CYS A 352 -2.02 32.26 -13.99
N LEU A 353 -0.87 32.67 -13.47
CA LEU A 353 -0.45 34.07 -13.42
C LEU A 353 -0.19 34.64 -14.82
N MET A 354 0.38 33.85 -15.73
CA MET A 354 0.52 34.23 -17.15
C MET A 354 -0.85 34.51 -17.80
N GLU A 355 -1.86 33.67 -17.52
CA GLU A 355 -3.23 33.87 -18.03
C GLU A 355 -3.95 35.07 -17.38
N MET A 356 -3.42 35.59 -16.28
CA MET A 356 -3.90 36.79 -15.58
C MET A 356 -3.08 38.05 -15.93
N ASP A 357 -2.17 37.96 -16.92
CA ASP A 357 -1.20 39.01 -17.29
C ASP A 357 -0.24 39.44 -16.16
N ALA A 358 -0.19 38.70 -15.05
CA ALA A 358 0.73 38.92 -13.92
C ALA A 358 2.12 38.33 -14.21
N THR A 359 2.75 38.85 -15.25
CA THR A 359 3.94 38.25 -15.87
C THR A 359 5.16 38.25 -14.96
N SER A 360 5.37 39.31 -14.17
CA SER A 360 6.48 39.40 -13.22
C SER A 360 6.46 38.29 -12.16
N GLU A 361 5.30 38.06 -11.56
CA GLU A 361 5.07 37.06 -10.53
C GLU A 361 5.17 35.65 -11.13
N ALA A 362 4.64 35.46 -12.35
CA ALA A 362 4.77 34.20 -13.08
C ALA A 362 6.23 33.80 -13.30
N LEU A 363 7.09 34.75 -13.69
CA LEU A 363 8.52 34.51 -13.88
C LEU A 363 9.21 34.07 -12.59
N VAL A 364 8.86 34.66 -11.44
CA VAL A 364 9.39 34.22 -10.13
C VAL A 364 9.00 32.77 -9.84
N CYS A 365 7.75 32.39 -10.11
CA CYS A 365 7.29 31.01 -9.96
C CYS A 365 8.06 30.05 -10.89
N PHE A 366 8.27 30.40 -12.16
CA PHE A 366 9.04 29.56 -13.08
C PHE A 366 10.52 29.45 -12.71
N LEU A 367 11.14 30.52 -12.23
CA LEU A 367 12.52 30.49 -11.71
C LEU A 367 12.65 29.56 -10.51
N ASN A 368 11.70 29.60 -9.57
CA ASN A 368 11.65 28.67 -8.46
C ASN A 368 11.48 27.22 -8.94
N ALA A 369 10.60 26.97 -9.92
CA ALA A 369 10.41 25.64 -10.50
C ALA A 369 11.68 25.08 -11.16
N VAL A 370 12.41 25.93 -11.88
CA VAL A 370 13.71 25.59 -12.48
C VAL A 370 14.76 25.30 -11.40
N ARG A 371 14.82 26.12 -10.34
CA ARG A 371 15.74 25.88 -9.22
C ARG A 371 15.49 24.54 -8.53
N LEU A 372 14.22 24.18 -8.34
CA LEU A 372 13.83 22.92 -7.70
C LEU A 372 14.10 21.70 -8.58
N LYS A 373 13.85 21.79 -9.89
CA LYS A 373 14.08 20.69 -10.85
C LYS A 373 14.80 21.18 -12.12
N PRO A 374 16.12 21.43 -12.07
CA PRO A 374 16.88 21.98 -13.19
C PRO A 374 17.09 20.97 -14.33
N SER A 375 17.02 19.66 -14.09
CA SER A 375 17.09 18.63 -15.13
C SER A 375 15.76 18.47 -15.90
N ASN A 376 14.67 19.07 -15.42
CA ASN A 376 13.37 18.96 -16.08
C ASN A 376 13.23 19.99 -17.19
N LYS A 377 13.14 19.52 -18.44
CA LYS A 377 12.94 20.40 -19.61
C LYS A 377 11.68 21.28 -19.51
N SER A 378 10.58 20.80 -18.91
CA SER A 378 9.31 21.53 -18.93
C SER A 378 9.37 22.83 -18.12
N THR A 379 10.12 22.85 -17.01
CA THR A 379 10.29 24.03 -16.15
C THR A 379 11.01 25.14 -16.93
N TRP A 380 12.08 24.80 -17.64
CA TRP A 380 12.80 25.72 -18.52
C TRP A 380 11.94 26.25 -19.67
N VAL A 381 11.18 25.36 -20.33
CA VAL A 381 10.28 25.77 -21.42
C VAL A 381 9.26 26.80 -20.93
N ALA A 382 8.69 26.61 -19.74
CA ALA A 382 7.75 27.55 -19.14
C ALA A 382 8.42 28.91 -18.84
N LEU A 383 9.60 28.90 -18.22
CA LEU A 383 10.38 30.12 -17.96
C LEU A 383 10.71 30.88 -19.24
N ILE A 384 11.21 30.19 -20.27
CA ILE A 384 11.62 30.79 -21.54
C ILE A 384 10.42 31.40 -22.27
N LYS A 385 9.27 30.71 -22.27
CA LYS A 385 8.02 31.25 -22.83
C LYS A 385 7.56 32.49 -22.06
N GLY A 386 7.65 32.46 -20.73
CA GLY A 386 7.34 33.62 -19.89
C GLY A 386 8.26 34.81 -20.19
N LEU A 387 9.57 34.59 -20.32
CA LEU A 387 10.55 35.64 -20.64
C LEU A 387 10.30 36.24 -22.03
N PHE A 388 9.92 35.40 -23.00
CA PHE A 388 9.54 35.86 -24.34
C PHE A 388 8.32 36.79 -24.28
N ALA A 389 7.27 36.36 -23.58
CA ALA A 389 6.04 37.16 -23.42
C ALA A 389 6.28 38.47 -22.67
N ALA A 390 7.22 38.49 -21.71
CA ALA A 390 7.62 39.68 -20.97
C ALA A 390 8.52 40.64 -21.77
N GLY A 391 9.04 40.22 -22.92
CA GLY A 391 10.01 40.98 -23.72
C GLY A 391 11.46 40.96 -23.20
N TYR A 392 11.77 40.12 -22.21
CA TYR A 392 13.11 39.95 -21.64
C TYR A 392 13.96 38.99 -22.49
N TYR A 393 14.27 39.42 -23.72
CA TYR A 393 14.88 38.55 -24.72
C TYR A 393 16.35 38.22 -24.43
N ASP A 394 17.14 39.17 -23.92
CA ASP A 394 18.55 38.96 -23.58
C ASP A 394 18.71 38.01 -22.37
N GLU A 395 17.89 38.19 -21.34
CA GLU A 395 17.79 37.24 -20.22
C GLU A 395 17.31 35.87 -20.70
N GLY A 396 16.31 35.84 -21.61
CA GLY A 396 15.83 34.63 -22.25
C GLY A 396 16.93 33.83 -22.94
N LEU A 397 17.83 34.49 -23.67
CA LEU A 397 18.99 33.83 -24.29
C LEU A 397 19.95 33.24 -23.25
N THR A 398 20.22 33.98 -22.17
CA THR A 398 21.07 33.50 -21.08
C THR A 398 20.46 32.26 -20.41
N GLN A 399 19.16 32.29 -20.11
CA GLN A 399 18.47 31.14 -19.51
C GLN A 399 18.41 29.93 -20.44
N ILE A 400 18.35 30.14 -21.77
CA ILE A 400 18.43 29.05 -22.75
C ILE A 400 19.78 28.34 -22.70
N GLU A 401 20.88 29.09 -22.55
CA GLU A 401 22.23 28.50 -22.44
C GLU A 401 22.35 27.64 -21.18
N ILE A 402 21.89 28.16 -20.03
CA ILE A 402 21.85 27.40 -18.78
C ILE A 402 20.94 26.17 -18.90
N ALA A 403 19.79 26.29 -19.57
CA ALA A 403 18.90 25.16 -19.83
C ALA A 403 19.59 24.06 -20.66
N ILE A 404 20.41 24.43 -21.65
CA ILE A 404 21.17 23.48 -22.47
C ILE A 404 22.21 22.75 -21.63
N GLU A 405 22.87 23.43 -20.68
CA GLU A 405 23.82 22.80 -19.76
C GLU A 405 23.16 21.74 -18.87
N HIS A 406 21.97 22.02 -18.31
CA HIS A 406 21.29 21.09 -17.43
C HIS A 406 20.47 20.00 -18.14
N CYS A 407 19.88 20.30 -19.30
CA CYS A 407 18.95 19.42 -20.00
C CYS A 407 19.49 18.81 -21.29
N GLY A 408 20.71 19.20 -21.71
CA GLY A 408 21.29 18.89 -23.01
C GLY A 408 20.77 19.78 -24.15
N ASP A 409 21.53 19.84 -25.25
CA ASP A 409 21.19 20.64 -26.44
C ASP A 409 20.01 20.05 -27.22
N LYS A 410 18.81 20.34 -26.73
CA LYS A 410 17.55 19.88 -27.33
C LYS A 410 17.08 20.87 -28.41
N PRO A 411 16.48 20.39 -29.53
CA PRO A 411 16.02 21.26 -30.62
C PRO A 411 15.02 22.34 -30.19
N ASP A 412 14.23 22.06 -29.15
CA ASP A 412 13.25 22.97 -28.54
C ASP A 412 13.92 24.30 -28.14
N PHE A 413 15.10 24.24 -27.50
CA PHE A 413 15.85 25.40 -27.07
C PHE A 413 16.40 26.22 -28.24
N ARG A 414 16.81 25.56 -29.33
CA ARG A 414 17.29 26.25 -30.55
C ARG A 414 16.17 26.99 -31.28
N TYR A 415 14.93 26.45 -31.26
CA TYR A 415 13.77 27.19 -31.74
C TYR A 415 13.52 28.45 -30.90
N PHE A 416 13.56 28.35 -29.57
CA PHE A 416 13.40 29.51 -28.71
C PHE A 416 14.54 30.53 -28.87
N GLN A 417 15.79 30.07 -28.98
CA GLN A 417 16.95 30.93 -29.22
C GLN A 417 16.78 31.73 -30.52
N SER A 418 16.32 31.07 -31.58
CA SER A 418 16.02 31.73 -32.85
C SER A 418 14.94 32.80 -32.70
N ALA A 419 13.84 32.48 -32.00
CA ALA A 419 12.75 33.43 -31.76
C ALA A 419 13.23 34.69 -31.01
N MET A 420 13.98 34.51 -29.92
CA MET A 420 14.55 35.62 -29.14
C MET A 420 15.49 36.50 -30.00
N LEU A 421 16.38 35.88 -30.79
CA LEU A 421 17.31 36.60 -31.67
C LEU A 421 16.58 37.37 -32.79
N LEU A 422 15.44 36.89 -33.26
CA LEU A 422 14.62 37.60 -34.26
C LEU A 422 13.97 38.86 -33.68
N GLU A 423 13.54 38.83 -32.42
CA GLU A 423 12.98 40.01 -31.74
C GLU A 423 14.07 41.04 -31.41
N LEU A 424 15.28 40.59 -31.09
CA LEU A 424 16.47 41.45 -30.94
C LEU A 424 17.05 41.99 -32.25
N GLY A 425 16.48 41.63 -33.41
CA GLY A 425 16.95 42.07 -34.73
C GLY A 425 18.21 41.35 -35.24
N LYS A 426 18.77 40.39 -34.49
CA LYS A 426 19.97 39.59 -34.84
C LYS A 426 19.64 38.50 -35.86
N THR A 427 19.15 38.91 -37.02
CA THR A 427 18.53 38.03 -38.02
C THR A 427 19.46 36.93 -38.52
N LYS A 428 20.75 37.22 -38.75
CA LYS A 428 21.69 36.20 -39.27
C LYS A 428 21.89 35.04 -38.29
N GLU A 429 22.10 35.35 -37.01
CA GLU A 429 22.27 34.37 -35.94
C GLU A 429 20.99 33.59 -35.71
N ALA A 430 19.85 34.28 -35.72
CA ALA A 430 18.54 33.66 -35.57
C ALA A 430 18.28 32.60 -36.65
N MET A 431 18.60 32.90 -37.92
CA MET A 431 18.44 31.98 -39.04
C MET A 431 19.35 30.75 -38.93
N LEU A 432 20.57 30.91 -38.41
CA LEU A 432 21.48 29.79 -38.16
C LEU A 432 20.92 28.83 -37.10
N GLN A 433 20.39 29.35 -35.99
CA GLN A 433 19.79 28.50 -34.95
C GLN A 433 18.50 27.83 -35.44
N LEU A 434 17.69 28.55 -36.22
CA LEU A 434 16.49 28.00 -36.85
C LEU A 434 16.83 26.83 -37.79
N GLU A 435 17.88 26.98 -38.60
CA GLU A 435 18.33 25.91 -39.49
C GLU A 435 18.78 24.67 -38.72
N LYS A 436 19.55 24.84 -37.64
CA LYS A 436 19.95 23.74 -36.75
C LYS A 436 18.74 23.04 -36.13
N ALA A 437 17.77 23.81 -35.64
CA ALA A 437 16.54 23.27 -35.04
C ALA A 437 15.68 22.50 -36.06
N LEU A 438 15.55 23.03 -37.29
CA LEU A 438 14.82 22.40 -38.39
C LEU A 438 15.50 21.12 -38.89
N LYS A 439 16.84 21.07 -38.94
CA LYS A 439 17.57 19.84 -39.27
C LYS A 439 17.32 18.73 -38.24
N ALA A 440 17.38 19.08 -36.95
CA ALA A 440 17.28 18.10 -35.88
C ALA A 440 15.84 17.63 -35.63
N ALA A 441 14.87 18.55 -35.60
CA ALA A 441 13.46 18.22 -35.34
C ALA A 441 12.49 19.16 -36.08
N PRO A 442 12.25 18.96 -37.38
CA PRO A 442 11.36 19.82 -38.16
C PRO A 442 9.89 19.77 -37.69
N ALA A 443 9.46 18.67 -37.07
CA ALA A 443 8.09 18.54 -36.54
C ALA A 443 7.80 19.50 -35.36
N LYS A 444 8.85 19.96 -34.66
CA LYS A 444 8.73 20.87 -33.50
C LYS A 444 8.69 22.34 -33.88
N MET A 445 8.70 22.66 -35.17
CA MET A 445 8.55 24.03 -35.68
C MET A 445 7.34 24.76 -35.08
N LYS A 446 6.28 24.03 -34.69
CA LYS A 446 5.12 24.60 -34.00
C LYS A 446 5.49 25.45 -32.79
N LEU A 447 6.51 25.05 -32.01
CA LEU A 447 6.98 25.81 -30.84
C LEU A 447 7.45 27.22 -31.20
N PHE A 448 8.08 27.38 -32.37
CA PHE A 448 8.55 28.66 -32.88
C PHE A 448 7.40 29.53 -33.38
N THR A 449 6.43 28.94 -34.07
CA THR A 449 5.25 29.67 -34.58
C THR A 449 4.23 30.01 -33.50
N GLU A 450 4.15 29.20 -32.43
CA GLU A 450 3.29 29.46 -31.27
C GLU A 450 3.77 30.67 -30.46
N LEU A 451 5.10 30.91 -30.40
CA LEU A 451 5.65 32.09 -29.74
C LEU A 451 5.26 33.39 -30.45
N ASN A 452 5.43 33.44 -31.77
CA ASN A 452 5.00 34.57 -32.57
C ASN A 452 4.68 34.13 -34.02
N PRO A 453 3.39 34.08 -34.42
CA PRO A 453 2.98 33.72 -35.77
C PRO A 453 3.54 34.66 -36.85
N GLU A 454 3.85 35.91 -36.50
CA GLU A 454 4.35 36.93 -37.44
C GLU A 454 5.74 36.59 -37.99
N PHE A 455 6.49 35.70 -37.35
CA PHE A 455 7.77 35.21 -37.90
C PHE A 455 7.62 34.59 -39.29
N LEU A 456 6.45 34.03 -39.61
CA LEU A 456 6.15 33.48 -40.93
C LEU A 456 5.95 34.55 -42.02
N ARG A 457 5.89 35.83 -41.68
CA ARG A 457 5.85 36.91 -42.67
C ARG A 457 7.24 37.36 -43.10
N ARG A 458 8.28 36.98 -42.36
CA ARG A 458 9.67 37.29 -42.70
C ARG A 458 10.14 36.39 -43.84
N SER A 459 10.45 36.97 -45.00
CA SER A 459 10.82 36.25 -46.23
C SER A 459 11.95 35.23 -46.02
N GLY A 460 12.98 35.59 -45.27
CA GLY A 460 14.09 34.68 -44.95
C GLY A 460 13.64 33.43 -44.17
N VAL A 461 12.72 33.59 -43.22
CA VAL A 461 12.16 32.49 -42.42
C VAL A 461 11.34 31.56 -43.31
N THR A 462 10.47 32.11 -44.15
CA THR A 462 9.63 31.31 -45.08
C THR A 462 10.46 30.52 -46.08
N ASP A 463 11.51 31.12 -46.62
CA ASP A 463 12.39 30.46 -47.60
C ASP A 463 13.12 29.26 -46.97
N LEU A 464 13.64 29.46 -45.76
CA LEU A 464 14.31 28.40 -45.01
C LEU A 464 13.36 27.25 -44.68
N ILE A 465 12.15 27.55 -44.18
CA ILE A 465 11.13 26.52 -43.86
C ILE A 465 10.74 25.74 -45.11
N THR A 466 10.54 26.43 -46.23
CA THR A 466 10.11 25.81 -47.50
C THR A 466 11.18 24.86 -48.05
N LYS A 467 12.46 25.22 -47.90
CA LYS A 467 13.60 24.36 -48.26
C LYS A 467 13.59 23.02 -47.51
N TYR A 468 13.38 23.05 -46.19
CA TYR A 468 13.33 21.83 -45.36
C TYR A 468 12.04 21.03 -45.52
N LYS A 469 10.91 21.66 -45.87
CA LYS A 469 9.68 20.95 -46.25
C LYS A 469 9.82 20.16 -47.56
N LYS A 470 10.58 20.67 -48.54
CA LYS A 470 10.83 19.99 -49.82
C LYS A 470 11.77 18.79 -49.68
N GLN A 471 12.78 18.88 -48.82
CA GLN A 471 13.73 17.78 -48.54
C GLN A 471 13.10 16.57 -47.84
N LYS A 472 11.91 16.70 -47.25
CA LYS A 472 11.19 15.60 -46.59
C LYS A 472 10.31 14.78 -47.55
N LYS A 473 10.16 15.22 -48.80
CA LYS A 473 9.31 14.61 -49.84
C LYS A 473 10.11 13.90 -50.96
N SER A 474 11.44 14.00 -50.96
CA SER A 474 12.35 13.16 -51.75
C SER A 474 13.01 12.16 -50.84
#